data_AF-A0A4R2R2N0-F1
#
_entry.id   AF-A0A4R2R2N0-F1
#
_cell.length_a   1.000
_cell.length_b   1.000
_cell.length_c   1.000
_cell.angle_alpha   90.00
_cell.angle_beta   90.00
_cell.angle_gamma   90.00
#
_symmetry.space_group_name_H-M   'P 1'
#
loop_
_entity.id
_entity.type
_entity.pdbx_description
1 polymer ?
#
loop_
_entity_poly.entity_id
_entity_poly.type
_entity_poly.pdbx_seq_one_letter_code
_entity_poly.pdbx_strand_id
1 'polypeptide(L)'
;MTRGIAWLGCAALLGVLHSFFTFYWLFGGEWLLATLGDRVVDAFADAPVVLLAAGVVKVVAAIAPLLFAYWGWLRRRPVKALCWVGAAVLIVWGGANTVVGNLVLSGIIQPAGGYDRPGMVGHAWLWDPLFLLWGAALVAGLVLHNRRGSLPHDP
;
A
#
# COMPACT_ATOMS: atom_id res chain seq x y z
N MET A 1 24.40 2.21 -3.07
CA MET A 1 23.04 2.24 -3.66
C MET A 1 22.51 3.67 -3.65
N THR A 2 21.82 4.10 -4.70
CA THR A 2 21.24 5.45 -4.76
C THR A 2 20.09 5.55 -3.74
N ARG A 3 20.00 6.64 -2.97
CA ARG A 3 18.95 6.82 -1.93
C ARG A 3 17.53 6.56 -2.48
N GLY A 4 17.25 6.93 -3.73
CA GLY A 4 15.97 6.65 -4.39
C GLY A 4 15.69 5.16 -4.59
N ILE A 5 16.67 4.35 -5.00
CA ILE A 5 16.50 2.89 -5.14
C ILE A 5 16.23 2.24 -3.78
N ALA A 6 16.89 2.70 -2.71
CA ALA A 6 16.64 2.19 -1.36
C ALA A 6 15.18 2.42 -0.93
N TRP A 7 14.62 3.61 -1.18
CA TRP A 7 13.21 3.90 -0.90
C TRP A 7 12.23 3.11 -1.77
N LEU A 8 12.54 2.90 -3.05
CA LEU A 8 11.74 2.01 -3.90
C LEU A 8 11.80 0.55 -3.43
N GLY A 9 12.94 0.11 -2.92
CA GLY A 9 13.08 -1.21 -2.28
C GLY A 9 12.26 -1.32 -1.00
N CYS A 10 12.23 -0.27 -0.17
CA CYS A 10 11.37 -0.21 1.01
C CYS A 10 9.89 -0.27 0.63
N ALA A 11 9.47 0.49 -0.39
CA ALA A 11 8.11 0.44 -0.93
C ALA A 11 7.75 -0.98 -1.41
N ALA A 12 8.65 -1.63 -2.15
CA ALA A 12 8.45 -3.01 -2.60
C ALA A 12 8.28 -3.99 -1.43
N LEU A 13 9.11 -3.87 -0.39
CA LEU A 13 9.02 -4.71 0.81
C LEU A 13 7.67 -4.54 1.52
N LEU A 14 7.22 -3.29 1.74
CA LEU A 14 5.95 -3.00 2.40
C LEU A 14 4.76 -3.54 1.60
N GLY A 15 4.75 -3.34 0.28
CA GLY A 15 3.69 -3.85 -0.59
C GLY A 15 3.68 -5.38 -0.69
N VAL A 16 4.84 -6.03 -0.74
CA VAL A 16 4.95 -7.50 -0.71
C VAL A 16 4.50 -8.06 0.64
N LEU A 17 4.88 -7.43 1.76
CA LEU A 17 4.42 -7.82 3.08
C LEU A 17 2.89 -7.73 3.19
N HIS A 18 2.30 -6.65 2.66
CA HIS A 18 0.85 -6.50 2.62
C HIS A 18 0.20 -7.59 1.74
N SER A 19 0.81 -7.91 0.60
CA SER A 19 0.32 -8.94 -0.33
C SER A 19 0.44 -10.34 0.26
N PHE A 20 1.49 -10.59 1.04
CA PHE A 20 1.71 -11.86 1.73
C PHE A 20 0.52 -12.24 2.60
N PHE A 21 -0.01 -11.32 3.40
CA PHE A 21 -1.21 -11.58 4.20
C PHE A 21 -2.44 -11.85 3.32
N THR A 22 -2.60 -11.15 2.19
CA THR A 22 -3.68 -11.43 1.24
C THR A 22 -3.62 -12.86 0.71
N PHE A 23 -2.44 -13.36 0.34
CA PHE A 23 -2.28 -14.76 -0.08
C PHE A 23 -2.39 -15.75 1.07
N TYR A 24 -1.86 -15.41 2.23
CA TYR A 24 -1.96 -16.25 3.42
C TYR A 24 -3.43 -16.52 3.78
N TRP A 25 -4.29 -15.51 3.74
CA TRP A 25 -5.74 -15.68 3.92
C TRP A 25 -6.39 -16.44 2.78
N LEU A 26 -5.97 -16.23 1.53
CA LEU A 26 -6.44 -17.02 0.38
C LEU A 26 -6.20 -18.53 0.56
N PHE A 27 -5.09 -18.91 1.20
CA PHE A 27 -4.76 -20.32 1.50
C PHE A 27 -5.30 -20.83 2.84
N GLY A 28 -6.27 -20.12 3.44
CA GLY A 28 -6.96 -20.54 4.66
C GLY A 28 -6.24 -20.17 5.96
N GLY A 29 -5.26 -19.25 5.90
CA GLY A 29 -4.67 -18.69 7.10
C GLY A 29 -5.64 -17.80 7.87
N GLU A 30 -5.61 -17.85 9.19
CA GLU A 30 -6.53 -17.07 10.05
C GLU A 30 -5.83 -15.98 10.88
N TRP A 31 -4.50 -15.96 10.88
CA TRP A 31 -3.75 -14.92 11.59
C TRP A 31 -4.13 -13.53 11.11
N LEU A 32 -4.47 -12.66 12.06
CA LEU A 32 -4.90 -11.29 11.83
C LEU A 32 -6.12 -11.15 10.91
N LEU A 33 -6.83 -12.24 10.59
CA LEU A 33 -8.02 -12.20 9.75
C LEU A 33 -9.14 -11.38 10.42
N ALA A 34 -9.31 -11.55 11.73
CA ALA A 34 -10.25 -10.77 12.54
C ALA A 34 -9.98 -9.25 12.51
N THR A 35 -8.76 -8.81 12.14
CA THR A 35 -8.44 -7.37 12.08
C THR A 35 -8.80 -6.74 10.73
N LEU A 36 -9.32 -7.52 9.77
CA LEU A 36 -10.00 -7.00 8.57
C LEU A 36 -11.46 -6.62 8.84
N GLY A 37 -12.03 -7.14 9.93
CA GLY A 37 -13.42 -6.97 10.32
C GLY A 37 -14.40 -7.88 9.57
N ASP A 38 -15.49 -8.23 10.27
CA ASP A 38 -16.43 -9.27 9.87
C ASP A 38 -16.94 -9.12 8.43
N ARG A 39 -17.30 -7.90 8.00
CA ARG A 39 -17.75 -7.64 6.62
C ARG A 39 -16.74 -8.01 5.55
N VAL A 40 -15.46 -7.76 5.80
CA VAL A 40 -14.39 -8.06 4.84
C VAL A 40 -14.10 -9.56 4.83
N VAL A 41 -14.14 -10.19 6.00
CA VAL A 41 -14.01 -11.64 6.15
C VAL A 41 -15.13 -12.37 5.40
N ASP A 42 -16.39 -11.97 5.60
CA ASP A 42 -17.55 -12.55 4.91
C ASP A 42 -17.42 -12.39 3.39
N ALA A 43 -17.04 -11.20 2.92
CA ALA A 43 -16.85 -10.95 1.49
C ALA A 43 -15.72 -11.80 0.87
N PHE A 44 -14.71 -12.19 1.66
CA PHE A 44 -13.59 -13.01 1.23
C PHE A 44 -13.90 -14.50 1.21
N ALA A 45 -14.77 -14.97 2.11
CA ALA A 45 -15.20 -16.37 2.16
C ALA A 45 -15.80 -16.83 0.82
N ASP A 46 -16.57 -15.96 0.18
CA ASP A 46 -17.29 -16.29 -1.07
C ASP A 46 -16.52 -15.91 -2.35
N ALA A 47 -15.36 -15.26 -2.23
CA ALA A 47 -14.67 -14.65 -3.38
C ALA A 47 -13.14 -14.89 -3.43
N PRO A 48 -12.67 -16.16 -3.45
CA PRO A 48 -11.23 -16.46 -3.51
C PRO A 48 -10.54 -15.90 -4.77
N VAL A 49 -11.26 -15.80 -5.89
CA VAL A 49 -10.75 -15.17 -7.12
C VAL A 49 -10.44 -13.68 -6.91
N VAL A 50 -11.25 -12.97 -6.13
CA VAL A 50 -11.04 -11.55 -5.82
C VAL A 50 -9.81 -11.39 -4.93
N LEU A 51 -9.64 -12.25 -3.93
CA LEU A 51 -8.44 -12.29 -3.09
C LEU A 51 -7.17 -12.56 -3.91
N LEU A 52 -7.20 -13.56 -4.79
CA LEU A 52 -6.09 -13.88 -5.69
C LEU A 52 -5.73 -12.67 -6.57
N ALA A 53 -6.73 -12.08 -7.22
CA ALA A 53 -6.54 -10.91 -8.07
C ALA A 53 -5.96 -9.73 -7.26
N ALA A 54 -6.51 -9.46 -6.07
CA ALA A 54 -6.05 -8.40 -5.19
C ALA A 54 -4.60 -8.63 -4.73
N GLY A 55 -4.21 -9.86 -4.42
CA GLY A 55 -2.84 -10.22 -4.05
C GLY A 55 -1.86 -10.01 -5.22
N VAL A 56 -2.21 -10.50 -6.41
CA VAL A 56 -1.37 -10.36 -7.62
C VAL A 56 -1.20 -8.89 -8.00
N VAL A 57 -2.28 -8.12 -8.00
CA VAL A 57 -2.23 -6.67 -8.31
C VAL A 57 -1.32 -5.95 -7.32
N LYS A 58 -1.40 -6.24 -6.02
CA LYS A 58 -0.54 -5.61 -5.02
C LYS A 58 0.94 -5.99 -5.20
N VAL A 59 1.26 -7.26 -5.50
CA VAL A 59 2.65 -7.69 -5.78
C VAL A 59 3.20 -6.94 -7.00
N VAL A 60 2.44 -6.89 -8.08
CA VAL A 60 2.85 -6.17 -9.30
C VAL A 60 3.06 -4.69 -8.98
N ALA A 61 2.10 -4.05 -8.30
CA ALA A 61 2.20 -2.65 -7.91
C ALA A 61 3.40 -2.38 -6.98
N ALA A 62 3.76 -3.33 -6.11
CA ALA A 62 4.86 -3.20 -5.16
C ALA A 62 6.22 -3.28 -5.86
N ILE A 63 6.39 -4.24 -6.77
CA ILE A 63 7.68 -4.56 -7.39
C ILE A 63 7.94 -3.72 -8.65
N ALA A 64 6.90 -3.40 -9.43
CA ALA A 64 7.05 -2.73 -10.72
C ALA A 64 7.82 -1.39 -10.65
N PRO A 65 7.59 -0.48 -9.68
CA PRO A 65 8.36 0.77 -9.60
C PRO A 65 9.88 0.56 -9.44
N LEU A 66 10.28 -0.47 -8.70
CA LEU A 66 11.68 -0.84 -8.51
C LEU A 66 12.29 -1.39 -9.81
N LEU A 67 11.57 -2.28 -10.51
CA LEU A 67 11.99 -2.81 -11.80
C LEU A 67 12.07 -1.72 -12.87
N PHE A 68 11.10 -0.80 -12.90
CA PHE A 68 11.11 0.35 -13.80
C PHE A 68 12.30 1.28 -13.54
N ALA A 69 12.71 1.45 -12.28
CA ALA A 69 13.92 2.18 -11.95
C ALA A 69 15.18 1.45 -12.43
N TYR A 70 15.24 0.13 -12.24
CA TYR A 70 16.36 -0.72 -12.67
C TYR A 70 16.54 -0.71 -14.20
N TRP A 71 15.45 -0.84 -14.95
CA TRP A 71 15.46 -0.79 -16.42
C TRP A 71 15.48 0.63 -17.01
N GLY A 72 15.51 1.68 -16.17
CA GLY A 72 15.51 3.08 -16.59
C GLY A 72 14.18 3.58 -17.18
N TRP A 73 13.12 2.77 -17.15
CA TRP A 73 11.79 3.12 -17.65
C TRP A 73 11.08 4.17 -16.82
N LEU A 74 11.47 4.34 -15.55
CA LEU A 74 10.89 5.33 -14.64
C LEU A 74 11.10 6.79 -15.11
N ARG A 75 12.00 7.02 -16.08
CA ARG A 75 12.18 8.32 -16.76
C ARG A 75 11.08 8.60 -17.80
N ARG A 76 10.37 7.58 -18.27
CA ARG A 76 9.28 7.72 -19.25
C ARG A 76 8.06 8.32 -18.57
N ARG A 77 7.52 9.42 -19.13
CA ARG A 77 6.36 10.15 -18.57
C ARG A 77 5.17 9.27 -18.20
N PRO A 78 4.68 8.32 -19.04
CA PRO A 78 3.51 7.51 -18.67
C PRO A 78 3.78 6.58 -17.49
N VAL A 79 4.96 5.93 -17.45
CA VAL A 79 5.36 5.04 -16.35
C VAL A 79 5.48 5.82 -15.04
N LYS A 80 6.12 6.99 -15.10
CA LYS A 80 6.25 7.88 -13.96
C LYS A 80 4.88 8.35 -13.45
N ALA A 81 3.98 8.76 -14.35
CA ALA A 81 2.62 9.18 -14.00
C ALA A 81 1.84 8.05 -13.32
N LEU A 82 1.93 6.83 -13.85
CA LEU A 82 1.31 5.65 -13.26
C LEU A 82 1.79 5.40 -11.82
N CYS A 83 3.11 5.47 -11.57
CA CYS A 83 3.66 5.32 -10.22
C CYS A 83 3.19 6.43 -9.26
N TRP A 84 3.05 7.67 -9.75
CA TRP A 84 2.53 8.78 -8.96
C TRP A 84 1.04 8.62 -8.62
N VAL A 85 0.22 8.18 -9.58
CA VAL A 85 -1.20 7.87 -9.35
C VAL A 85 -1.33 6.74 -8.33
N GLY A 86 -0.55 5.67 -8.48
CA GLY A 86 -0.53 4.57 -7.51
C GLY A 86 -0.16 5.05 -6.10
N ALA A 87 0.90 5.85 -5.97
CA ALA A 87 1.28 6.44 -4.69
C ALA A 87 0.17 7.32 -4.09
N ALA A 88 -0.49 8.15 -4.91
CA ALA A 88 -1.58 9.01 -4.44
C ALA A 88 -2.76 8.18 -3.93
N VAL A 89 -3.16 7.14 -4.65
CA VAL A 89 -4.23 6.22 -4.21
C VAL A 89 -3.87 5.57 -2.88
N LEU A 90 -2.65 5.06 -2.73
CA LEU A 90 -2.19 4.42 -1.48
C LEU A 90 -2.23 5.37 -0.29
N ILE A 91 -1.75 6.61 -0.48
CA ILE A 91 -1.71 7.62 0.58
C ILE A 91 -3.11 8.11 0.93
N VAL A 92 -3.95 8.39 -0.07
CA VAL A 92 -5.31 8.88 0.19
C VAL A 92 -6.13 7.80 0.85
N TRP A 93 -6.12 6.57 0.31
CA TRP A 93 -6.88 5.45 0.87
C TRP A 93 -6.37 5.08 2.27
N GLY A 94 -5.08 4.75 2.38
CA GLY A 94 -4.47 4.33 3.65
C GLY A 94 -4.50 5.45 4.70
N GLY A 95 -4.21 6.69 4.30
CA GLY A 95 -4.25 7.85 5.20
C GLY A 95 -5.65 8.18 5.69
N ALA A 96 -6.63 8.24 4.79
CA ALA A 96 -8.01 8.53 5.16
C ALA A 96 -8.56 7.46 6.12
N ASN A 97 -8.40 6.18 5.80
CA ASN A 97 -8.88 5.11 6.67
C ASN A 97 -8.15 5.07 8.02
N THR A 98 -6.83 5.31 8.04
CA THR A 98 -6.08 5.46 9.30
C THR A 98 -6.66 6.56 10.16
N VAL A 99 -6.92 7.74 9.59
CA VAL A 99 -7.49 8.88 10.32
C VAL A 99 -8.89 8.55 10.82
N VAL A 100 -9.77 8.09 9.93
CA VAL A 100 -11.16 7.73 10.28
C VAL A 100 -11.19 6.67 11.37
N GLY A 101 -10.35 5.64 11.27
CA GLY A 101 -10.25 4.59 12.28
C GLY A 101 -9.87 5.13 13.66
N ASN A 102 -8.89 6.03 13.73
CA ASN A 102 -8.53 6.69 15.00
C ASN A 102 -9.62 7.63 15.52
N LEU A 103 -10.36 8.33 14.65
CA LEU A 103 -11.50 9.16 15.06
C LEU A 103 -12.64 8.33 15.64
N VAL A 104 -12.89 7.12 15.11
CA VAL A 104 -13.87 6.19 15.67
C VAL A 104 -13.38 5.62 17.00
N LEU A 105 -12.13 5.16 17.08
CA LEU A 105 -11.56 4.58 18.30
C LEU A 105 -11.45 5.58 19.45
N SER A 106 -11.30 6.87 19.16
CA SER A 106 -11.31 7.96 20.15
C SER A 106 -12.70 8.43 20.56
N GLY A 107 -13.76 7.91 19.92
CA GLY A 107 -15.15 8.28 20.21
C GLY A 107 -15.59 9.62 19.64
N ILE A 108 -14.74 10.29 18.84
CA ILE A 108 -15.09 11.52 18.11
C ILE A 108 -16.15 11.23 17.05
N ILE A 109 -16.01 10.10 16.35
CA ILE A 109 -17.02 9.58 15.42
C ILE A 109 -17.70 8.38 16.06
N GLN A 110 -19.02 8.40 16.13
CA GLN A 110 -19.84 7.31 16.66
C GLN A 110 -20.73 6.76 15.55
N PRO A 111 -20.37 5.60 14.95
CA PRO A 111 -21.20 4.97 13.93
C PRO A 111 -22.56 4.56 14.52
N ALA A 112 -23.65 4.92 13.84
CA ALA A 112 -25.03 4.70 14.31
C ALA A 112 -25.40 3.21 14.53
N GLY A 113 -24.62 2.27 13.98
CA GLY A 113 -24.80 0.83 14.16
C GLY A 113 -23.71 0.14 14.99
N GLY A 114 -22.86 0.90 15.68
CA GLY A 114 -21.63 0.38 16.27
C GLY A 114 -20.59 0.00 15.21
N TYR A 115 -19.51 -0.63 15.66
CA TYR A 115 -18.44 -1.10 14.77
C TYR A 115 -17.77 -2.35 15.36
N ASP A 116 -17.25 -3.21 14.49
CA ASP A 116 -16.38 -4.31 14.90
C ASP A 116 -15.03 -3.75 15.36
N ARG A 117 -14.72 -3.93 16.64
CA ARG A 117 -13.57 -3.29 17.28
C ARG A 117 -12.23 -3.88 16.80
N PRO A 118 -12.03 -5.21 16.75
CA PRO A 118 -10.90 -5.84 16.09
C PRO A 118 -10.61 -5.31 14.68
N GLY A 119 -11.61 -5.27 13.80
CA GLY A 119 -11.49 -4.71 12.46
C GLY A 119 -11.05 -3.25 12.47
N MET A 120 -11.70 -2.43 13.31
CA MET A 120 -11.37 -1.01 13.41
C MET A 120 -9.93 -0.77 13.89
N VAL A 121 -9.45 -1.56 14.86
CA VAL A 121 -8.05 -1.50 15.32
C VAL A 121 -7.09 -1.92 14.21
N GLY A 122 -7.41 -2.98 13.47
CA GLY A 122 -6.62 -3.41 12.32
C GLY A 122 -6.49 -2.35 11.25
N HIS A 123 -7.60 -1.74 10.86
CA HIS A 123 -7.62 -0.63 9.91
C HIS A 123 -6.86 0.59 10.44
N ALA A 124 -7.08 0.99 11.69
CA ALA A 124 -6.45 2.18 12.26
C ALA A 124 -4.92 2.06 12.41
N TRP A 125 -4.39 0.89 12.75
CA TRP A 125 -2.99 0.74 13.20
C TRP A 125 -2.16 -0.30 12.44
N LEU A 126 -2.77 -1.12 11.57
CA LEU A 126 -2.07 -2.18 10.85
C LEU A 126 -2.19 -2.05 9.33
N TRP A 127 -3.38 -2.22 8.77
CA TRP A 127 -3.57 -2.37 7.33
C TRP A 127 -3.48 -1.05 6.56
N ASP A 128 -4.26 -0.05 6.96
CA ASP A 128 -4.27 1.23 6.27
C ASP A 128 -2.99 2.05 6.50
N PRO A 129 -2.37 2.03 7.70
CA PRO A 129 -1.05 2.60 7.89
C PRO A 129 0.01 1.92 7.02
N LEU A 130 -0.07 0.61 6.79
CA LEU A 130 0.86 -0.09 5.92
C LEU A 130 0.72 0.38 4.46
N PHE A 131 -0.50 0.60 3.97
CA PHE A 131 -0.72 1.25 2.67
C PHE A 131 -0.14 2.67 2.62
N LEU A 132 -0.36 3.46 3.67
CA LEU A 132 0.17 4.82 3.77
C LEU A 132 1.71 4.83 3.73
N LEU A 133 2.36 3.97 4.52
CA LEU A 133 3.81 3.84 4.55
C LEU A 133 4.37 3.37 3.20
N TRP A 134 3.70 2.42 2.55
CA TRP A 134 4.06 1.98 1.20
C TRP A 134 3.99 3.14 0.20
N GLY A 135 2.88 3.88 0.19
CA GLY A 135 2.72 5.06 -0.67
C GLY A 135 3.76 6.15 -0.39
N ALA A 136 4.05 6.45 0.88
CA ALA A 136 5.04 7.44 1.28
C ALA A 136 6.47 7.05 0.85
N ALA A 137 6.84 5.77 1.04
CA ALA A 137 8.12 5.24 0.57
C ALA A 137 8.24 5.33 -0.96
N LEU A 138 7.16 5.04 -1.68
CA LEU A 138 7.12 5.17 -3.14
C LEU A 138 7.33 6.63 -3.58
N VAL A 139 6.64 7.59 -2.96
CA VAL A 139 6.84 9.03 -3.22
C VAL A 139 8.30 9.44 -2.97
N ALA A 140 8.87 9.06 -1.83
CA ALA A 140 10.26 9.35 -1.50
C ALA A 140 11.22 8.78 -2.56
N GLY A 141 10.99 7.55 -2.99
CA GLY A 141 11.74 6.90 -4.07
C GLY A 141 11.65 7.67 -5.39
N LEU A 142 10.44 8.03 -5.82
CA LEU A 142 10.19 8.79 -7.05
C LEU A 142 10.86 10.17 -7.02
N VAL A 143 10.73 10.92 -5.92
CA VAL A 143 11.33 12.25 -5.77
C VAL A 143 12.86 12.17 -5.81
N LEU A 144 13.45 11.26 -5.04
CA LEU A 144 14.91 11.15 -4.93
C LEU A 144 15.56 10.53 -6.16
N HIS A 145 14.85 9.70 -6.93
CA HIS A 145 15.32 9.18 -8.20
C HIS A 145 15.39 10.29 -9.27
N ASN A 146 14.41 11.21 -9.30
CA ASN A 146 14.36 12.30 -10.28
C ASN A 146 15.48 13.34 -10.13
N ARG A 147 15.91 13.63 -8.88
CA ARG A 147 16.94 14.67 -8.60
C ARG A 147 18.32 14.40 -9.23
N ARG A 148 18.55 13.19 -9.77
CA ARG A 148 19.81 12.83 -10.46
C ARG A 148 19.85 13.19 -11.93
N GLY A 149 18.71 13.44 -12.57
CA GLY A 149 18.66 13.81 -13.99
C GLY A 149 18.95 15.30 -14.26
N SER A 150 19.22 16.09 -13.22
CA SER A 150 19.29 17.57 -13.27
C SER A 150 20.67 18.14 -13.00
N LEU A 151 21.72 17.32 -12.91
CA LEU A 151 23.09 17.85 -12.87
C LEU A 151 23.43 18.39 -14.27
N PRO A 152 23.86 19.66 -14.39
CA PRO A 152 24.35 20.20 -15.65
C PRO A 152 25.50 19.33 -16.15
N HIS A 153 25.47 18.95 -17.43
CA HIS A 153 26.71 18.62 -18.13
C HIS A 153 27.44 19.95 -18.34
N ASP A 154 28.44 20.22 -17.51
CA ASP A 154 29.39 21.29 -17.82
C ASP A 154 30.21 20.87 -19.07
N PRO A 155 30.37 21.77 -20.05
CA PRO A 155 31.10 21.53 -21.30
C PRO A 155 32.61 21.39 -21.13
#